data_AF-X1IR39-F1
#
_entry.id   AF-X1IR39-F1
#
_cell.length_a   1.000
_cell.length_b   1.000
_cell.length_c   1.000
_cell.angle_alpha   90.00
_cell.angle_beta   90.00
_cell.angle_gamma   90.00
#
_symmetry.space_group_name_H-M   'P 1'
#
loop_
_entity.id
_entity.type
_entity.pdbx_description
1 polymer ?
#
loop_
_entity_poly.entity_id
_entity_poly.type
_entity_poly.pdbx_seq_one_letter_code
_entity_poly.pdbx_strand_id
1 'polypeptide(L)'
;EVPVREIYGEIVEPAAGRLTTTKAKRTGCTMCGFGIHLEKHPHRFDRLRESNYKEWHFWMYDQGWGKVLSYIGVEWEKHQGVLI
;
A
#
# COMPACT_ATOMS: atom_id res chain seq x y z
N GLU A 1 5.20 -15.85 -19.60
CA GLU A 1 4.55 -15.73 -18.28
C GLU A 1 4.75 -14.30 -17.77
N VAL A 2 3.73 -13.67 -17.20
CA VAL A 2 3.84 -12.30 -16.67
C VAL A 2 3.97 -12.39 -15.15
N PRO A 3 5.08 -11.91 -14.55
CA PRO A 3 5.29 -12.04 -13.12
C PRO A 3 4.32 -11.18 -12.32
N VAL A 4 3.89 -11.69 -11.17
CA VAL A 4 3.16 -10.91 -10.18
C VAL A 4 4.08 -9.81 -9.66
N ARG A 5 3.57 -8.58 -9.56
CA ARG A 5 4.35 -7.45 -9.04
C ARG A 5 4.64 -7.64 -7.55
N GLU A 6 5.85 -7.32 -7.13
CA GLU A 6 6.33 -7.46 -5.73
C GLU A 6 5.45 -6.78 -4.68
N ILE A 7 4.70 -5.75 -5.06
CA ILE A 7 3.75 -5.03 -4.19
C ILE A 7 2.57 -5.90 -3.74
N TYR A 8 2.24 -6.94 -4.51
CA TYR A 8 1.21 -7.93 -4.17
C TYR A 8 1.80 -9.14 -3.44
N GLY A 9 3.11 -9.36 -3.53
CA GLY A 9 3.76 -10.55 -2.97
C GLY A 9 3.38 -11.79 -3.77
N GLU A 10 3.02 -12.85 -3.06
CA GLU A 10 2.72 -14.17 -3.65
C GLU A 10 1.22 -14.41 -3.73
N ILE A 11 0.79 -15.23 -4.69
CA ILE A 11 -0.56 -15.75 -4.75
C ILE A 11 -0.59 -17.04 -3.93
N VAL A 12 -1.37 -17.07 -2.86
CA VAL A 12 -1.51 -18.20 -1.94
C VAL A 12 -2.96 -18.65 -1.84
N GLU A 13 -3.17 -19.92 -1.52
CA GLU A 13 -4.50 -20.55 -1.39
C GLU A 13 -4.73 -21.04 0.07
N PRO A 14 -5.04 -20.15 1.02
CA PRO A 14 -5.21 -20.51 2.42
C PRO A 14 -6.44 -21.39 2.70
N ALA A 15 -7.41 -21.41 1.79
CA ALA A 15 -8.57 -22.28 1.85
C ALA A 15 -8.89 -22.75 0.43
N ALA A 16 -9.32 -24.00 0.28
CA ALA A 16 -9.58 -24.61 -1.02
C ALA A 16 -10.50 -23.71 -1.89
N GLY A 17 -9.99 -23.34 -3.06
CA GLY A 17 -10.62 -22.47 -4.05
C GLY A 17 -10.49 -20.97 -3.79
N ARG A 18 -9.83 -20.52 -2.71
CA ARG A 18 -9.74 -19.09 -2.35
C ARG A 18 -8.31 -18.57 -2.42
N LEU A 19 -7.96 -18.02 -3.57
CA LEU A 19 -6.68 -17.34 -3.79
C LEU A 19 -6.65 -15.95 -3.14
N THR A 20 -5.50 -15.57 -2.59
CA THR A 20 -5.22 -14.22 -2.06
C THR A 20 -3.77 -13.84 -2.33
N THR A 21 -3.49 -12.54 -2.35
CA THR A 21 -2.13 -11.99 -2.32
C THR A 21 -1.60 -11.92 -0.87
N THR A 22 -0.27 -11.95 -0.68
CA THR A 22 0.35 -11.86 0.67
C THR A 22 0.60 -10.43 1.16
N LYS A 23 0.69 -9.45 0.25
CA LYS A 23 0.91 -8.02 0.59
C LYS A 23 -0.35 -7.17 0.35
N ALA A 24 -0.35 -6.23 -0.61
CA ALA A 24 -1.51 -5.38 -0.87
C ALA A 24 -2.70 -6.18 -1.41
N LYS A 25 -3.91 -5.91 -0.91
CA LYS A 25 -5.14 -6.67 -1.22
C LYS A 25 -6.32 -5.79 -1.62
N ARG A 26 -6.41 -4.61 -1.02
CA ARG A 26 -7.59 -3.74 -1.07
C ARG A 26 -7.30 -2.35 -1.60
N THR A 27 -6.02 -2.00 -1.77
CA THR A 27 -5.60 -0.69 -2.31
C THR A 27 -5.21 -0.73 -3.80
N GLY A 28 -5.74 0.20 -4.57
CA GLY A 28 -5.34 0.52 -5.95
C GLY A 28 -3.91 1.08 -6.06
N CYS A 29 -3.49 1.56 -7.24
CA CYS A 29 -2.12 2.04 -7.51
C CYS A 29 -1.69 3.24 -6.64
N THR A 30 -0.40 3.61 -6.67
CA THR A 30 0.14 4.77 -5.94
C THR A 30 -0.50 6.09 -6.36
N MET A 31 -0.97 6.19 -7.62
CA MET A 31 -1.69 7.36 -8.13
C MET A 31 -3.14 7.45 -7.65
N CYS A 32 -3.82 6.31 -7.50
CA CYS A 32 -5.27 6.27 -7.29
C CYS A 32 -5.65 6.03 -5.83
N GLY A 33 -4.86 5.25 -5.08
CA GLY A 33 -5.10 4.96 -3.66
C GLY A 33 -6.48 4.36 -3.34
N PHE A 34 -7.24 3.92 -4.34
CA PHE A 34 -8.62 3.47 -4.14
C PHE A 34 -8.67 2.31 -3.15
N GLY A 35 -9.55 2.41 -2.15
CA GLY A 35 -9.67 1.38 -1.12
C GLY A 35 -8.58 1.39 -0.04
N ILE A 36 -7.72 2.42 0.02
CA ILE A 36 -6.67 2.54 1.06
C ILE A 36 -7.24 2.47 2.49
N HIS A 37 -8.42 3.03 2.74
CA HIS A 37 -9.12 2.96 4.03
C HIS A 37 -9.60 1.55 4.41
N LEU A 38 -9.59 0.60 3.48
CA LEU A 38 -9.93 -0.81 3.70
C LEU A 38 -8.69 -1.69 3.87
N GLU A 39 -7.49 -1.15 3.61
CA GLU A 39 -6.23 -1.86 3.69
C GLU A 39 -5.62 -1.71 5.08
N LYS A 40 -5.16 -2.82 5.66
CA LYS A 40 -4.47 -2.79 6.94
C LYS A 40 -3.00 -2.41 6.75
N HIS A 41 -2.41 -1.82 7.79
CA HIS A 41 -0.98 -1.63 7.85
C HIS A 41 -0.22 -2.98 7.84
N PRO A 42 0.96 -3.08 7.18
CA PRO A 42 1.52 -2.07 6.30
C PRO A 42 0.74 -2.00 4.97
N HIS A 43 0.12 -0.84 4.73
CA HIS A 43 -0.70 -0.55 3.56
C HIS A 43 0.18 -0.06 2.40
N ARG A 44 -0.43 0.26 1.25
CA ARG A 44 0.35 0.56 0.03
C ARG A 44 1.33 1.71 0.20
N PHE A 45 0.95 2.76 0.92
CA PHE A 45 1.83 3.92 1.10
C PHE A 45 2.95 3.68 2.12
N ASP A 46 2.77 2.76 3.08
CA ASP A 46 3.87 2.36 3.97
C ASP A 46 4.95 1.64 3.18
N ARG A 47 4.53 0.67 2.36
CA ARG A 47 5.42 -0.10 1.48
C ARG A 47 6.09 0.80 0.46
N LEU A 48 5.37 1.78 -0.10
CA LEU A 48 5.95 2.76 -1.01
C LEU A 48 7.04 3.59 -0.32
N ARG A 49 6.84 3.96 0.94
CA ARG A 49 7.83 4.71 1.71
C ARG A 49 9.12 3.91 1.93
N GLU A 50 9.00 2.63 2.22
CA GLU A 50 10.13 1.70 2.35
C GLU A 50 10.85 1.49 1.02
N SER A 51 10.10 1.23 -0.06
CA SER A 51 10.69 0.84 -1.35
C SER A 51 11.17 2.02 -2.20
N ASN A 52 10.52 3.17 -2.09
CA ASN A 52 10.79 4.37 -2.88
C ASN A 52 10.35 5.65 -2.16
N TYR A 53 11.15 6.07 -1.18
CA TYR A 53 10.87 7.27 -0.38
C TYR A 53 10.68 8.54 -1.23
N LYS A 54 11.41 8.68 -2.34
CA LYS A 54 11.29 9.87 -3.21
C LYS A 54 9.90 9.96 -3.85
N GLU A 55 9.38 8.86 -4.36
CA GLU A 55 8.02 8.81 -4.91
C GLU A 55 6.98 8.99 -3.80
N TRP A 56 7.19 8.37 -2.64
CA TRP A 56 6.31 8.56 -1.49
C TRP A 56 6.23 10.05 -1.09
N HIS A 57 7.38 10.72 -0.95
CA HIS A 57 7.44 12.14 -0.59
C HIS A 57 6.71 13.01 -1.61
N PHE A 58 6.94 12.76 -2.90
CA PHE A 58 6.25 13.47 -3.97
C PHE A 58 4.73 13.36 -3.85
N TRP A 59 4.19 12.16 -3.62
CA TRP A 59 2.74 11.99 -3.45
C TRP A 59 2.24 12.67 -2.18
N MET A 60 2.88 12.38 -1.04
CA MET A 60 2.39 12.80 0.26
C MET A 60 2.44 14.32 0.45
N TYR A 61 3.57 14.94 0.10
CA TYR A 61 3.82 16.37 0.34
C TYR A 61 3.54 17.23 -0.88
N ASP A 62 4.08 16.87 -2.05
CA ASP A 62 4.03 17.76 -3.22
C ASP A 62 2.66 17.70 -3.93
N GLN A 63 2.08 16.51 -4.06
CA GLN A 63 0.74 16.31 -4.65
C GLN A 63 -0.39 16.42 -3.62
N GLY A 64 -0.05 16.51 -2.33
CA GLY A 64 -1.02 16.72 -1.26
C GLY A 64 -1.83 15.49 -0.85
N TRP A 65 -1.40 14.27 -1.20
CA TRP A 65 -2.06 13.04 -0.74
C TRP A 65 -2.10 12.94 0.78
N GLY A 66 -1.09 13.45 1.48
CA GLY A 66 -1.07 13.44 2.94
C GLY A 66 -2.30 14.15 3.53
N LYS A 67 -2.74 15.27 2.93
CA LYS A 67 -3.95 15.98 3.37
C LYS A 67 -5.21 15.16 3.13
N VAL A 68 -5.30 14.48 1.99
CA VAL A 68 -6.44 13.61 1.65
C VAL A 68 -6.53 12.44 2.63
N LEU A 69 -5.40 11.75 2.88
CA LEU A 69 -5.33 10.62 3.81
C LEU A 69 -5.68 11.05 5.24
N SER A 70 -5.14 12.19 5.71
CA SER A 70 -5.52 12.76 7.01
C SER A 70 -7.01 13.11 7.07
N TYR A 71 -7.59 13.66 6.00
CA TYR A 71 -9.03 13.98 5.95
C TYR A 71 -9.92 12.74 6.06
N ILE A 72 -9.51 11.61 5.47
CA ILE A 72 -10.26 10.35 5.56
C ILE A 72 -9.85 9.47 6.76
N GLY A 73 -9.02 9.98 7.67
CA GLY A 73 -8.61 9.27 8.89
C GLY A 73 -7.63 8.11 8.65
N VAL A 74 -6.88 8.11 7.54
CA VAL A 74 -5.84 7.12 7.25
C VAL A 74 -4.49 7.67 7.67
N GLU A 75 -3.84 7.02 8.63
CA GLU A 75 -2.48 7.38 9.05
C GLU A 75 -1.46 7.03 7.98
N TRP A 76 -0.56 7.96 7.65
CA TRP A 76 0.42 7.77 6.56
C TRP A 76 1.85 8.21 6.92
N GLU A 77 2.00 9.08 7.93
CA GLU A 77 3.29 9.67 8.31
C GLU A 77 4.01 8.88 9.41
N LYS A 78 3.27 8.37 10.39
CA LYS A 78 3.83 7.84 11.65
C LYS A 78 4.12 6.34 11.66
N HIS A 79 3.66 5.59 10.66
CA HIS A 79 3.90 4.15 10.66
C HIS A 79 5.31 3.86 10.15
N GLN A 80 6.30 3.69 11.05
CA GLN A 80 7.58 3.06 10.71
C GLN A 80 7.29 1.64 10.27
N GLY A 81 7.09 1.48 8.96
CA GLY A 81 7.02 0.21 8.29
C GLY A 81 8.13 -0.69 8.84
N VAL A 82 7.70 -1.83 9.39
CA VAL A 82 8.53 -2.71 10.19
C VAL A 82 9.71 -3.14 9.32
N LEU A 83 10.91 -2.67 9.68
CA LEU A 83 12.17 -3.26 9.25
C LEU A 83 12.17 -4.71 9.74
N ILE A 84 11.94 -5.65 8.82
CA ILE A 84 12.32 -7.06 8.99
C ILE A 84 13.70 -7.20 8.35
#